data_AF-A0A064CFA0-F1
#
_entry.id   AF-A0A064CFA0-F1
#
_cell.length_a   1.000
_cell.length_b   1.000
_cell.length_c   1.000
_cell.angle_alpha   90.00
_cell.angle_beta   90.00
_cell.angle_gamma   90.00
#
_symmetry.space_group_name_H-M   'P 1'
#
loop_
_entity.id
_entity.type
_entity.pdbx_description
1 polymer ?
#
loop_
_entity_poly.entity_id
_entity_poly.type
_entity_poly.pdbx_seq_one_letter_code
_entity_poly.pdbx_strand_id
1 'polypeptide(L)'
;MTTSTILLIVVIAVAALVLVAAIAVVARNKRIQHRRTEAANIRDKATEESHMVRQREALADEIAARGRVAHAEADAKAAHAAGLEHQAHIRRNDASTARDKVNEEFKRADKIDPDTHARDDTPRDDAESQDSVRDIPASSNAAHR
;
A
#
# COMPACT_ATOMS: atom_id res chain seq x y z
N MET A 1 23.36 -59.04 -73.16
CA MET A 1 23.87 -57.88 -72.41
C MET A 1 25.39 -57.92 -72.47
N THR A 2 26.04 -56.96 -73.14
CA THR A 2 27.50 -56.94 -73.30
C THR A 2 28.17 -56.44 -72.01
N THR A 3 29.34 -57.01 -71.68
CA THR A 3 30.11 -56.71 -70.47
C THR A 3 30.42 -55.21 -70.32
N SER A 4 30.60 -54.49 -71.43
CA SER A 4 30.79 -53.03 -71.45
C SER A 4 29.57 -52.26 -70.95
N THR A 5 28.35 -52.69 -71.26
CA THR A 5 27.13 -52.03 -70.78
C THR A 5 26.97 -52.22 -69.27
N ILE A 6 27.33 -53.40 -68.76
CA ILE A 6 27.30 -53.69 -67.31
C ILE A 6 28.33 -52.81 -66.58
N LEU A 7 29.57 -52.71 -67.09
CA LEU A 7 30.60 -51.84 -66.50
C LEU A 7 30.17 -50.37 -66.48
N LEU A 8 29.56 -49.88 -67.56
CA LEU A 8 29.10 -48.49 -67.65
C LEU A 8 27.98 -48.18 -66.64
N ILE A 9 27.03 -49.10 -66.46
CA ILE A 9 25.97 -48.97 -65.45
C ILE A 9 26.57 -48.96 -64.03
N VAL A 10 27.55 -49.82 -63.74
CA VAL A 10 28.21 -49.85 -62.42
C VAL A 10 28.94 -48.54 -62.14
N VAL A 11 29.66 -47.98 -63.11
CA VAL A 11 30.36 -46.69 -62.96
C VAL A 11 29.37 -45.56 -62.69
N ILE A 12 28.26 -45.50 -63.44
CA ILE A 12 27.21 -44.49 -63.21
C ILE A 12 26.56 -44.66 -61.84
N ALA A 13 26.29 -45.89 -61.41
CA ALA A 13 25.69 -46.17 -60.10
C ALA A 13 26.61 -45.74 -58.95
N VAL A 14 27.92 -46.02 -59.07
CA VAL A 14 28.92 -45.58 -58.08
C VAL A 14 29.05 -44.06 -58.07
N ALA A 15 29.10 -43.42 -59.23
CA ALA A 15 29.15 -41.95 -59.33
C ALA A 15 27.91 -41.30 -58.71
N ALA A 16 26.72 -41.86 -58.94
CA ALA A 16 25.47 -41.40 -58.33
C ALA A 16 25.50 -41.56 -56.80
N LEU A 17 26.01 -42.68 -56.28
CA LEU A 17 26.16 -42.91 -54.84
C LEU A 17 27.10 -41.89 -54.18
N VAL A 18 28.24 -41.60 -54.82
CA VAL A 18 29.20 -40.60 -54.33
C VAL A 18 28.57 -39.20 -54.32
N LEU A 19 27.81 -38.86 -55.37
CA LEU A 19 27.12 -37.57 -55.46
C LEU A 19 26.08 -37.40 -54.34
N VAL A 20 25.28 -38.43 -54.07
CA VAL A 20 24.28 -38.42 -52.98
C VAL A 20 24.97 -38.28 -51.61
N ALA A 21 26.07 -39.00 -51.38
CA ALA A 21 26.83 -38.92 -50.13
C ALA A 21 27.42 -37.50 -49.91
N ALA A 22 27.96 -36.87 -50.95
CA ALA A 22 28.50 -35.52 -50.88
C ALA A 22 27.42 -34.49 -50.49
N ILE A 23 26.23 -34.57 -51.11
CA ILE A 23 25.10 -33.67 -50.80
C ILE A 23 24.65 -33.84 -49.35
N ALA A 24 24.58 -35.08 -48.84
CA ALA A 24 24.18 -35.37 -47.47
C ALA A 24 25.12 -34.76 -46.41
N VAL A 25 26.43 -34.79 -46.65
CA VAL A 25 27.44 -34.21 -45.75
C VAL A 25 27.34 -32.69 -45.69
N VAL A 26 27.20 -32.04 -46.85
CA VAL A 26 27.05 -30.57 -46.92
C VAL A 26 25.76 -30.12 -46.23
N ALA A 27 24.65 -30.83 -46.42
CA ALA A 27 23.38 -30.54 -45.76
C ALA A 27 23.46 -30.70 -44.23
N ARG A 28 24.18 -31.72 -43.73
CA ARG A 28 24.42 -31.90 -42.29
C ARG A 28 25.25 -30.76 -41.70
N ASN A 29 26.34 -30.36 -42.35
CA ASN A 29 27.21 -29.29 -41.85
C ASN A 29 26.50 -27.93 -41.78
N LYS A 30 25.66 -27.60 -42.78
CA LYS A 30 24.87 -26.36 -42.77
C LYS A 30 23.88 -26.31 -41.60
N ARG A 31 23.25 -27.44 -41.26
CA ARG A 31 22.31 -27.53 -40.11
C ARG A 31 23.01 -27.37 -38.76
N ILE A 32 24.23 -27.88 -38.61
CA ILE A 32 25.01 -27.74 -37.36
C ILE A 32 25.49 -26.30 -37.18
N GLN A 33 25.95 -25.65 -38.26
CA GLN A 33 26.35 -24.25 -38.24
C GLN A 33 25.17 -23.33 -37.86
N HIS A 34 23.99 -23.52 -38.46
CA HIS A 34 22.80 -22.73 -38.12
C HIS A 34 22.38 -22.88 -36.65
N ARG A 35 22.41 -24.12 -36.12
CA ARG A 35 22.07 -24.38 -34.71
C ARG A 35 23.05 -23.71 -33.73
N ARG A 36 24.32 -23.52 -34.11
CA ARG A 36 25.30 -22.79 -33.28
C ARG A 36 25.03 -21.28 -33.27
N THR A 37 24.66 -20.70 -34.42
CA THR A 37 24.35 -19.26 -34.51
C THR A 37 23.07 -18.91 -33.77
N GLU A 38 22.06 -19.78 -33.86
CA GLU A 38 20.78 -19.60 -33.19
C GLU A 38 20.93 -19.68 -31.66
N ALA A 39 21.76 -20.60 -31.15
CA ALA A 39 22.08 -20.69 -29.73
C ALA A 39 22.87 -19.47 -29.21
N ALA A 40 23.77 -18.89 -30.02
CA ALA A 40 24.48 -17.67 -29.67
C ALA A 40 23.52 -16.46 -29.58
N ASN A 41 22.66 -16.28 -30.59
CA ASN A 41 21.65 -15.23 -30.60
C ASN A 41 20.66 -15.33 -29.43
N ILE A 42 20.29 -16.54 -29.00
CA ILE A 42 19.43 -16.75 -27.83
C ILE A 42 20.16 -16.34 -26.54
N ARG A 43 21.46 -16.67 -26.40
CA ARG A 43 22.26 -16.26 -25.23
C ARG A 43 22.45 -14.75 -25.16
N ASP A 44 22.70 -14.10 -26.29
CA ASP A 44 22.87 -12.65 -26.34
C ASP A 44 21.56 -11.94 -25.98
N LYS A 45 20.42 -12.38 -26.55
CA LYS A 45 19.09 -11.86 -26.18
C LYS A 45 18.73 -12.10 -24.71
N ALA A 46 19.01 -13.30 -24.19
CA ALA A 46 18.76 -13.62 -22.79
C ALA A 46 19.63 -12.76 -21.85
N THR A 47 20.86 -12.44 -22.25
CA THR A 47 21.75 -11.56 -21.47
C THR A 47 21.19 -10.15 -21.43
N GLU A 48 20.75 -9.60 -22.56
CA GLU A 48 20.15 -8.26 -22.65
C GLU A 48 18.85 -8.16 -21.85
N GLU A 49 17.93 -9.12 -22.00
CA GLU A 49 16.69 -9.18 -21.21
C GLU A 49 16.98 -9.31 -19.72
N SER A 50 18.01 -10.07 -19.33
CA SER A 50 18.39 -10.20 -17.92
C SER A 50 18.86 -8.89 -17.29
N HIS A 51 19.47 -7.98 -18.04
CA HIS A 51 19.86 -6.66 -17.54
C HIS A 51 18.62 -5.79 -17.26
N MET A 52 17.63 -5.83 -18.14
CA MET A 52 16.37 -5.11 -17.93
C MET A 52 15.59 -5.65 -16.74
N VAL A 53 15.54 -6.98 -16.57
CA VAL A 53 14.89 -7.61 -15.42
C VAL A 53 15.60 -7.21 -14.12
N ARG A 54 16.93 -7.30 -14.07
CA ARG A 54 17.71 -6.87 -12.89
C ARG A 54 17.50 -5.41 -12.51
N GLN A 55 17.38 -4.51 -13.49
CA GLN A 55 17.08 -3.10 -13.20
C GLN A 55 15.68 -2.92 -12.59
N ARG A 56 14.68 -3.65 -13.11
CA ARG A 56 13.32 -3.61 -12.57
C ARG A 56 13.24 -4.21 -11.17
N GLU A 57 13.96 -5.31 -10.93
CA GLU A 57 14.08 -5.92 -9.60
C GLU A 57 14.73 -4.94 -8.61
N ALA A 58 15.84 -4.29 -8.99
CA ALA A 58 16.49 -3.30 -8.15
C ALA A 58 15.58 -2.12 -7.78
N LEU A 59 14.80 -1.61 -8.74
CA LEU A 59 13.80 -0.56 -8.48
C LEU A 59 12.67 -1.03 -7.57
N ALA A 60 12.20 -2.27 -7.75
CA ALA A 60 11.18 -2.85 -6.88
C ALA A 60 11.70 -3.01 -5.44
N ASP A 61 12.94 -3.47 -5.28
CA ASP A 61 13.59 -3.60 -3.97
C ASP A 61 13.80 -2.23 -3.31
N GLU A 62 14.20 -1.21 -4.08
CA GLU A 62 14.31 0.17 -3.58
C GLU A 62 12.96 0.70 -3.11
N ILE A 63 11.89 0.51 -3.89
CA ILE A 63 10.53 0.94 -3.52
C ILE A 63 10.06 0.18 -2.29
N ALA A 64 10.30 -1.12 -2.20
CA ALA A 64 9.94 -1.93 -1.04
C ALA A 64 10.71 -1.46 0.22
N ALA A 65 11.99 -1.15 0.09
CA ALA A 65 12.79 -0.60 1.19
C ALA A 65 12.29 0.77 1.62
N ARG A 66 12.02 1.68 0.69
CA ARG A 66 11.44 3.01 0.98
C ARG A 66 10.06 2.88 1.63
N GLY A 67 9.24 1.93 1.20
CA GLY A 67 7.95 1.64 1.81
C GLY A 67 8.07 1.24 3.29
N ARG A 68 9.06 0.40 3.63
CA ARG A 68 9.32 0.02 5.04
C ARG A 68 9.72 1.22 5.90
N VAL A 69 10.55 2.13 5.37
CA VAL A 69 10.93 3.37 6.07
C VAL A 69 9.72 4.27 6.29
N ALA A 70 8.93 4.52 5.24
CA ALA A 70 7.73 5.35 5.34
C ALA A 70 6.70 4.79 6.33
N HIS A 71 6.55 3.46 6.39
CA HIS A 71 5.67 2.80 7.35
C HIS A 71 6.17 2.99 8.80
N ALA A 72 7.47 2.77 9.04
CA ALA A 72 8.05 2.98 10.37
C ALA A 72 7.93 4.44 10.84
N GLU A 73 8.09 5.41 9.94
CA GLU A 73 7.87 6.82 10.27
C GLU A 73 6.40 7.13 10.60
N ALA A 74 5.46 6.51 9.90
CA ALA A 74 4.04 6.65 10.20
C ALA A 74 3.69 6.07 11.58
N ASP A 75 4.23 4.90 11.91
CA ASP A 75 4.03 4.27 13.22
C ASP A 75 4.62 5.11 14.35
N ALA A 76 5.82 5.68 14.14
CA ALA A 76 6.44 6.60 15.11
C ALA A 76 5.58 7.85 15.33
N LYS A 77 5.01 8.44 14.26
CA LYS A 77 4.09 9.59 14.37
C LYS A 77 2.79 9.21 15.08
N ALA A 78 2.24 8.03 14.80
CA ALA A 78 1.04 7.52 15.47
C ALA A 78 1.28 7.33 16.97
N ALA A 79 2.42 6.75 17.36
CA ALA A 79 2.80 6.61 18.76
C ALA A 79 2.96 7.97 19.46
N HIS A 80 3.57 8.96 18.79
CA HIS A 80 3.69 10.32 19.33
C HIS A 80 2.33 11.00 19.52
N ALA A 81 1.43 10.86 18.55
CA ALA A 81 0.06 11.37 18.64
C ALA A 81 -0.71 10.72 19.80
N ALA A 82 -0.61 9.39 19.95
CA ALA A 82 -1.20 8.66 21.06
C ALA A 82 -0.64 9.13 22.42
N GLY A 83 0.66 9.43 22.49
CA GLY A 83 1.28 10.00 23.69
C GLY A 83 0.72 11.36 24.07
N LEU A 84 0.54 12.27 23.09
CA LEU A 84 -0.07 13.58 23.31
C LEU A 84 -1.54 13.47 23.75
N GLU A 85 -2.29 12.55 23.13
CA GLU A 85 -3.69 12.30 23.51
C GLU A 85 -3.79 11.77 24.94
N HIS A 86 -2.92 10.84 25.32
CA HIS A 86 -2.85 10.31 26.68
C HIS A 86 -2.54 11.42 27.69
N GLN A 87 -1.57 12.30 27.37
CA GLN A 87 -1.27 13.45 28.22
C GLN A 87 -2.46 14.40 28.34
N ALA A 88 -3.16 14.69 27.24
CA ALA A 88 -4.37 15.51 27.26
C ALA A 88 -5.50 14.86 28.08
N HIS A 89 -5.62 13.54 28.06
CA HIS A 89 -6.56 12.79 28.88
C HIS A 89 -6.24 12.91 30.38
N ILE A 90 -4.97 12.74 30.77
CA ILE A 90 -4.52 12.96 32.16
C ILE A 90 -4.85 14.38 32.61
N ARG A 91 -4.49 15.40 31.82
CA ARG A 91 -4.75 16.80 32.17
C ARG A 91 -6.24 17.09 32.35
N ARG A 92 -7.11 16.49 31.52
CA ARG A 92 -8.56 16.61 31.64
C ARG A 92 -9.08 15.96 32.92
N ASN A 93 -8.57 14.78 33.28
CA ASN A 93 -8.94 14.09 34.51
C ASN A 93 -8.48 14.84 35.76
N ASP A 94 -7.25 15.37 35.74
CA ASP A 94 -6.72 16.22 36.82
C ASP A 94 -7.60 17.46 37.01
N ALA A 95 -7.96 18.13 35.91
CA ALA A 95 -8.84 19.29 35.94
C ALA A 95 -10.24 18.94 36.48
N SER A 96 -10.83 17.82 36.07
CA SER A 96 -12.11 17.34 36.60
C SER A 96 -12.03 17.11 38.11
N THR A 97 -10.99 16.38 38.56
CA THR A 97 -10.76 16.08 39.97
C THR A 97 -10.57 17.35 40.79
N ALA A 98 -9.85 18.34 40.27
CA ALA A 98 -9.68 19.63 40.92
C ALA A 98 -11.02 20.39 41.06
N ARG A 99 -11.87 20.36 40.03
CA ARG A 99 -13.22 20.96 40.10
C ARG A 99 -14.09 20.28 41.14
N ASP A 100 -14.05 18.96 41.21
CA ASP A 100 -14.82 18.19 42.20
C ASP A 100 -14.38 18.52 43.63
N LYS A 101 -13.07 18.61 43.88
CA LYS A 101 -12.53 19.05 45.18
C LYS A 101 -12.98 20.46 45.56
N VAL A 102 -12.89 21.41 44.62
CA VAL A 102 -13.34 22.79 44.87
C VAL A 102 -14.83 22.83 45.20
N ASN A 103 -15.66 22.07 44.48
CA ASN A 103 -17.09 21.97 44.76
C ASN A 103 -17.39 21.33 46.13
N GLU A 104 -16.60 20.35 46.56
CA GLU A 104 -16.69 19.76 47.90
C GLU A 104 -16.35 20.77 48.99
N GLU A 105 -15.29 21.57 48.81
CA GLU A 105 -14.92 22.63 49.76
C GLU A 105 -16.00 23.71 49.86
N PHE A 106 -16.60 24.13 48.76
CA PHE A 106 -17.75 25.05 48.79
C PHE A 106 -18.93 24.46 49.58
N LYS A 107 -19.31 23.21 49.32
CA LYS A 107 -20.37 22.52 50.09
C LYS A 107 -20.04 22.42 51.58
N ARG A 108 -18.76 22.23 51.93
CA ARG A 108 -18.31 22.19 53.32
C ARG A 108 -18.39 23.57 53.96
N ALA A 109 -18.00 24.62 53.25
CA ALA A 109 -18.12 26.00 53.72
C ALA A 109 -19.60 26.36 53.96
N ASP A 110 -20.48 26.06 53.01
CA ASP A 110 -21.92 26.33 53.10
C ASP A 110 -22.56 25.64 54.31
N LYS A 111 -22.09 24.44 54.67
CA LYS A 111 -22.57 23.67 55.82
C LYS A 111 -22.16 24.27 57.18
N ILE A 112 -21.06 25.02 57.21
CA ILE A 112 -20.52 25.61 58.45
C ILE A 112 -21.01 27.05 58.62
N ASP A 113 -21.29 27.74 57.51
CA ASP A 113 -21.76 29.12 57.50
C ASP A 113 -23.14 29.25 58.17
N PRO A 114 -23.26 29.97 59.30
CA PRO A 114 -24.55 30.17 59.97
C PRO A 114 -25.52 31.03 59.15
N ASP A 115 -25.04 31.80 58.18
CA ASP A 115 -25.87 32.68 57.33
C ASP A 115 -26.55 31.92 56.18
N THR A 116 -26.16 30.67 55.89
CA THR A 116 -26.81 29.84 54.85
C THR A 116 -28.13 29.25 55.34
N HIS A 117 -28.23 28.87 56.62
CA HIS A 117 -29.47 28.38 57.24
C HIS A 117 -30.58 29.44 57.24
N ALA A 118 -30.24 30.72 57.32
CA ALA A 118 -31.21 31.81 57.25
C ALA A 118 -31.91 31.95 55.88
N ARG A 119 -31.31 31.41 54.81
CA ARG A 119 -31.87 31.47 53.43
C ARG A 119 -32.77 30.29 53.09
N ASP A 120 -32.60 29.14 53.73
CA ASP A 120 -33.44 27.95 53.49
C ASP A 120 -34.79 28.03 54.21
N ASP A 121 -34.88 28.78 55.32
CA ASP A 121 -36.11 28.94 56.12
C ASP A 121 -37.00 30.12 55.68
N THR A 122 -36.70 30.77 54.55
CA THR A 122 -37.63 31.77 53.97
C THR A 122 -38.48 31.08 52.90
N PRO A 123 -39.81 30.91 53.12
CA PRO A 123 -40.71 30.52 52.05
C PRO A 123 -40.53 31.52 50.91
N ARG A 124 -40.12 31.01 49.75
CA ARG A 124 -40.05 31.77 48.50
C ARG A 124 -41.48 31.90 47.98
N ASP A 125 -42.27 32.67 48.71
CA ASP A 125 -43.58 33.13 48.29
C ASP A 125 -43.37 34.24 47.25
N ASP A 126 -43.88 33.96 46.05
CA ASP A 126 -44.37 34.94 45.06
C ASP A 126 -43.27 35.73 44.29
N ALA A 127 -43.33 36.06 43.00
CA ALA A 127 -44.33 35.93 41.95
C ALA A 127 -43.65 36.26 40.60
N GLU A 128 -44.43 36.07 39.53
CA GLU A 128 -44.33 36.67 38.18
C GLU A 128 -43.63 35.81 37.11
N SER A 129 -44.38 34.93 36.43
CA SER A 129 -45.18 35.25 35.24
C SER A 129 -44.27 35.62 34.08
N GLN A 130 -43.92 34.67 33.20
CA GLN A 130 -44.66 34.49 31.95
C GLN A 130 -45.10 35.81 31.32
N ASP A 131 -44.18 36.58 30.74
CA ASP A 131 -44.44 37.28 29.49
C ASP A 131 -43.12 37.68 28.81
N SER A 132 -43.13 37.72 27.49
CA SER A 132 -42.16 38.39 26.61
C SER A 132 -40.84 37.70 26.21
N VAL A 133 -40.89 36.55 25.51
CA VAL A 133 -39.92 36.32 24.41
C VAL A 133 -40.61 35.70 23.18
N ARG A 134 -41.10 36.60 22.33
CA ARG A 134 -41.00 36.60 20.85
C ARG A 134 -41.41 35.35 20.09
N ASP A 135 -42.59 35.48 19.47
CA ASP A 135 -42.85 35.00 18.12
C ASP A 135 -41.63 35.17 17.21
N ILE A 136 -41.03 34.06 16.79
CA ILE A 136 -40.32 33.96 15.51
C ILE A 136 -40.98 32.81 14.76
N PRO A 137 -41.77 33.08 13.70
CA PRO A 137 -42.22 32.00 12.82
C PRO A 137 -41.00 31.41 12.12
N ALA A 138 -40.87 30.09 12.24
CA ALA A 138 -39.90 29.30 11.52
C ALA A 138 -40.02 29.54 10.01
N SER A 139 -39.05 30.28 9.46
CA SER A 139 -38.84 30.30 8.02
C SER A 139 -38.25 28.96 7.62
N SER A 140 -39.14 28.10 7.13
CA SER A 140 -38.84 26.95 6.31
C SER A 140 -37.94 27.39 5.15
N ASN A 141 -36.66 27.00 5.21
CA ASN A 141 -35.80 27.00 4.03
C ASN A 141 -35.55 25.55 3.62
N ALA A 142 -36.61 24.91 3.15
CA ALA A 142 -36.49 23.82 2.21
C ALA A 142 -36.20 24.43 0.83
N ALA A 143 -35.23 23.82 0.13
CA ALA A 143 -34.82 24.06 -1.26
C ALA A 143 -33.73 25.13 -1.49
N HIS A 144 -32.49 24.65 -1.70
CA HIS A 144 -31.82 24.86 -2.99
C HIS A 144 -30.61 23.92 -3.15
N ARG A 145 -30.74 23.03 -4.14
CA ARG A 145 -29.71 22.45 -5.04
C ARG A 145 -28.54 21.66 -4.46
#